data_AF-A0A2N1PWQ7-F1
#
_entry.id   AF-A0A2N1PWQ7-F1
#
_cell.length_a   1.000
_cell.length_b   1.000
_cell.length_c   1.000
_cell.angle_alpha   90.00
_cell.angle_beta   90.00
_cell.angle_gamma   90.00
#
_symmetry.space_group_name_H-M   'P 1'
#
loop_
_entity.id
_entity.type
_entity.pdbx_description
1 polymer ?
#
loop_
_entity_poly.entity_id
_entity_poly.type
_entity_poly.pdbx_seq_one_letter_code
_entity_poly.pdbx_strand_id
1 'polypeptide(L)'
;MIFIFSITIFGSIFLAIFASSLLWKYEKRTYLGFIPVLSMIPIGFLMMIVYRNVQHSSLSAEQFVIIIYFSCLIYFSIQLLFVLHRVKRIKAKT
;
A
#
# COMPACT_ATOMS: atom_id res chain seq x y z
N MET A 1 -11.61 -16.50 -7.02
CA MET A 1 -11.34 -15.55 -5.92
C MET A 1 -9.96 -15.72 -5.31
N ILE A 2 -9.62 -16.88 -4.70
CA ILE A 2 -8.33 -17.08 -3.98
C ILE A 2 -7.10 -16.63 -4.79
N PHE A 3 -7.06 -16.94 -6.08
CA PHE A 3 -5.95 -16.53 -6.95
C PHE A 3 -5.76 -15.00 -7.03
N ILE A 4 -6.85 -14.24 -7.19
CA ILE A 4 -6.82 -12.77 -7.25
C ILE A 4 -6.36 -12.20 -5.90
N PHE A 5 -6.87 -12.76 -4.80
CA PHE A 5 -6.46 -12.39 -3.44
C PHE A 5 -4.96 -12.60 -3.24
N SER A 6 -4.45 -13.77 -3.61
CA SER A 6 -3.02 -14.08 -3.49
C SER A 6 -2.18 -13.06 -4.27
N ILE A 7 -2.52 -12.78 -5.53
CA ILE A 7 -1.81 -11.78 -6.33
C ILE A 7 -1.82 -10.40 -5.66
N THR A 8 -2.96 -9.95 -5.13
CA THR A 8 -3.04 -8.62 -4.52
C THR A 8 -2.26 -8.54 -3.22
N ILE A 9 -2.30 -9.58 -2.37
CA ILE A 9 -1.53 -9.62 -1.12
C ILE A 9 -0.04 -9.64 -1.43
N PHE A 10 0.43 -10.55 -2.29
CA PHE A 10 1.84 -10.63 -2.67
C PHE A 10 2.31 -9.34 -3.35
N GLY A 11 1.50 -8.78 -4.25
CA GLY A 11 1.80 -7.51 -4.92
C GLY A 11 1.90 -6.35 -3.93
N SER A 12 0.97 -6.23 -2.99
CA SER A 12 0.96 -5.16 -1.99
C SER A 12 2.17 -5.25 -1.04
N ILE A 13 2.48 -6.46 -0.54
CA ILE A 13 3.66 -6.70 0.29
C ILE A 13 4.94 -6.39 -0.48
N PHE A 14 5.05 -6.88 -1.72
CA PHE A 14 6.20 -6.63 -2.57
C PHE A 14 6.41 -5.13 -2.82
N LEU A 15 5.35 -4.37 -3.18
CA LEU A 15 5.44 -2.93 -3.39
C LEU A 15 5.87 -2.19 -2.11
N ALA A 16 5.32 -2.55 -0.96
CA ALA A 16 5.66 -1.93 0.32
C ALA A 16 7.14 -2.17 0.70
N ILE A 17 7.62 -3.41 0.58
CA ILE A 17 9.02 -3.77 0.84
C ILE A 17 9.95 -3.11 -0.18
N PHE A 18 9.57 -3.08 -1.45
CA PHE A 18 10.36 -2.45 -2.50
C PHE A 18 10.50 -0.95 -2.26
N ALA A 19 9.41 -0.26 -1.92
CA ALA A 19 9.42 1.17 -1.58
C ALA A 19 10.29 1.44 -0.34
N SER A 20 10.17 0.61 0.70
CA SER A 20 10.99 0.68 1.92
C SER A 20 12.48 0.51 1.62
N SER A 21 12.83 -0.51 0.84
CA SER A 21 14.21 -0.81 0.42
C SER A 21 14.82 0.33 -0.40
N LEU A 22 14.02 0.95 -1.28
CA LEU A 22 14.45 2.11 -2.06
C LEU A 22 14.77 3.31 -1.17
N LEU A 23 13.94 3.60 -0.17
CA LEU A 23 14.19 4.66 0.80
C LEU A 23 15.45 4.40 1.61
N TRP A 24 15.65 3.18 2.12
CA TRP A 24 16.84 2.81 2.88
C TRP A 24 18.13 2.93 2.06
N LYS A 25 18.07 2.62 0.76
CA LYS A 25 19.23 2.73 -0.11
C LYS A 25 19.69 4.17 -0.33
N TYR A 26 18.75 5.12 -0.37
CA TYR A 26 19.04 6.49 -0.82
C TYR A 26 18.98 7.54 0.29
N GLU A 27 18.40 7.24 1.44
CA GLU A 27 18.27 8.21 2.53
C GLU A 27 19.08 7.80 3.76
N LYS A 28 19.87 8.73 4.31
CA LYS A 28 20.68 8.50 5.52
C LYS A 28 19.83 8.18 6.76
N ARG A 29 18.54 8.55 6.75
CA ARG A 29 17.62 8.37 7.87
C ARG A 29 16.87 7.05 7.72
N THR A 30 17.42 6.01 8.34
CA THR A 30 16.89 4.63 8.30
C THR A 30 15.44 4.51 8.76
N TYR A 31 14.97 5.38 9.65
CA TYR A 31 13.58 5.31 10.12
C TYR A 31 12.54 5.59 9.02
N LEU A 32 12.91 6.30 7.94
CA LEU A 32 11.97 6.65 6.87
C LEU A 32 11.54 5.44 6.03
N GLY A 33 12.39 4.42 5.90
CA GLY A 33 12.01 3.18 5.21
C GLY A 33 10.96 2.37 5.96
N PHE A 34 10.76 2.59 7.27
CA PHE A 34 9.66 1.97 8.01
C PHE A 34 8.30 2.62 7.68
N ILE A 35 8.27 3.86 7.15
CA ILE A 35 7.02 4.56 6.84
C ILE A 35 6.15 3.75 5.84
N PRO A 36 6.69 3.29 4.69
CA PRO A 36 5.95 2.42 3.77
C PRO A 36 5.37 1.14 4.37
N VAL A 37 6.01 0.59 5.41
CA VAL A 37 5.60 -0.66 6.05
C VAL A 37 4.55 -0.39 7.12
N LEU A 38 4.79 0.65 7.95
CA LEU A 38 3.87 1.07 8.99
C LEU A 38 2.56 1.63 8.44
N SER A 39 2.56 2.19 7.23
CA SER A 39 1.35 2.67 6.57
C SER A 39 0.35 1.56 6.23
N MET A 40 0.77 0.29 6.20
CA MET A 40 -0.14 -0.85 5.99
C MET A 40 -1.11 -1.05 7.17
N ILE A 41 -0.68 -0.72 8.40
CA ILE A 41 -1.48 -0.88 9.62
C ILE A 41 -2.75 0.00 9.60
N PRO A 42 -2.66 1.34 9.44
CA PRO A 42 -3.85 2.19 9.39
C PRO A 42 -4.72 1.89 8.17
N ILE A 43 -4.14 1.45 7.05
CA ILE A 43 -4.91 0.98 5.88
C ILE A 43 -5.77 -0.24 6.25
N GLY A 44 -5.19 -1.23 6.94
CA GLY A 44 -5.92 -2.39 7.42
C GLY A 44 -7.10 -2.01 8.31
N PHE A 45 -6.88 -1.09 9.26
CA PHE A 45 -7.95 -0.55 10.11
C PHE A 45 -9.03 0.18 9.32
N LEU A 46 -8.64 1.04 8.37
CA LEU A 46 -9.56 1.75 7.49
C LEU A 46 -10.46 0.76 6.73
N MET A 47 -9.87 -0.32 6.21
CA MET A 47 -10.60 -1.35 5.49
C MET A 47 -11.58 -2.12 6.37
N MET A 48 -11.22 -2.42 7.62
CA MET A 48 -12.17 -3.01 8.58
C MET A 48 -13.34 -2.07 8.88
N ILE A 49 -13.09 -0.76 9.01
CA ILE A 49 -14.14 0.24 9.23
C ILE A 49 -15.07 0.33 8.01
N VAL A 50 -14.49 0.39 6.81
CA VAL A 50 -15.25 0.42 5.56
C VAL A 50 -16.07 -0.86 5.40
N TYR A 51 -15.53 -2.03 5.73
CA TYR A 51 -16.27 -3.29 5.70
C TYR A 51 -17.46 -3.28 6.66
N ARG A 52 -17.24 -2.84 7.90
CA ARG A 52 -18.31 -2.74 8.90
C ARG A 52 -19.46 -1.82 8.44
N ASN A 53 -19.13 -0.69 7.82
CA ASN A 53 -20.14 0.27 7.35
C ASN A 53 -20.87 -0.22 6.09
N VAL A 54 -20.16 -0.90 5.18
CA VAL A 54 -20.74 -1.37 3.91
C VAL A 54 -21.50 -2.69 4.08
N GLN A 55 -21.28 -3.45 5.17
CA GLN A 55 -22.05 -4.66 5.47
C GLN A 55 -23.57 -4.40 5.60
N HIS A 56 -23.98 -3.16 5.89
CA HIS A 56 -25.38 -2.75 5.91
C HIS A 56 -25.94 -2.31 4.53
N SER A 57 -25.10 -2.29 3.50
CA SER A 57 -25.46 -1.91 2.13
C SER A 57 -25.76 -3.15 1.29
N SER A 58 -26.58 -3.01 0.25
CA SER A 58 -26.95 -4.08 -0.71
C SER A 58 -25.82 -4.53 -1.66
N LEU A 59 -24.56 -4.22 -1.35
CA LEU A 59 -23.41 -4.68 -2.12
C LEU A 59 -23.15 -6.16 -1.84
N SER A 60 -22.87 -6.94 -2.89
CA SER A 60 -22.43 -8.31 -2.69
C SER A 60 -21.03 -8.33 -2.06
N ALA A 61 -20.76 -9.34 -1.22
CA ALA A 61 -19.46 -9.51 -0.58
C ALA A 61 -18.31 -9.55 -1.60
N GLU A 62 -18.55 -10.10 -2.79
CA GLU A 62 -17.56 -10.19 -3.87
C GLU A 62 -17.21 -8.82 -4.45
N GLN A 63 -18.21 -7.96 -4.70
CA GLN A 63 -17.97 -6.60 -5.21
C GLN A 63 -17.19 -5.76 -4.20
N PHE A 64 -17.55 -5.88 -2.91
CA PHE A 64 -16.88 -5.18 -1.83
C PHE A 64 -15.38 -5.54 -1.76
N VAL A 65 -15.09 -6.84 -1.82
CA VAL A 65 -13.74 -7.38 -1.85
C VAL A 65 -12.93 -6.83 -3.03
N ILE A 66 -13.52 -6.76 -4.22
CA ILE A 66 -12.86 -6.23 -5.41
C ILE A 66 -12.51 -4.75 -5.24
N ILE A 67 -13.45 -3.94 -4.72
CA ILE A 67 -13.24 -2.51 -4.46
C ILE A 67 -12.10 -2.30 -3.46
N ILE A 68 -12.09 -3.07 -2.38
CA ILE A 68 -11.00 -3.05 -1.39
C ILE A 68 -9.66 -3.34 -2.06
N TYR A 69 -9.57 -4.40 -2.86
CA TYR A 69 -8.30 -4.78 -3.46
C TYR A 69 -7.78 -3.78 -4.48
N PHE A 70 -8.68 -3.25 -5.30
CA PHE A 70 -8.34 -2.21 -6.25
C PHE A 70 -7.85 -0.94 -5.52
N SER A 71 -8.48 -0.60 -4.40
CA SER A 71 -8.07 0.53 -3.54
C SER A 71 -6.68 0.32 -2.94
N CYS A 72 -6.37 -0.90 -2.46
CA CYS A 72 -5.03 -1.26 -1.99
C CYS A 72 -3.98 -1.07 -3.08
N LEU A 73 -4.21 -1.60 -4.28
CA LEU A 73 -3.25 -1.47 -5.40
C LEU A 73 -3.00 -0.01 -5.77
N ILE A 74 -4.07 0.81 -5.84
CA ILE A 74 -3.93 2.25 -6.08
C ILE A 74 -3.09 2.90 -4.98
N TYR A 75 -3.41 2.63 -3.72
CA TYR A 75 -2.70 3.19 -2.58
C TYR A 75 -1.21 2.87 -2.61
N PHE A 76 -0.84 1.59 -2.77
CA PHE A 76 0.57 1.19 -2.83
C PHE A 76 1.29 1.74 -4.06
N SER A 77 0.59 1.92 -5.18
CA SER A 77 1.14 2.57 -6.37
C SER A 77 1.44 4.05 -6.12
N ILE A 78 0.52 4.79 -5.49
CA ILE A 78 0.73 6.19 -5.09
C ILE A 78 1.89 6.29 -4.09
N GLN A 79 1.95 5.39 -3.10
CA GLN A 79 3.02 5.32 -2.12
C GLN A 79 4.39 5.10 -2.81
N LEU A 80 4.46 4.18 -3.76
CA LEU A 80 5.67 3.92 -4.54
C LEU A 80 6.07 5.15 -5.38
N LEU A 81 5.13 5.82 -6.04
CA LEU A 81 5.40 7.03 -6.82
C LEU A 81 5.95 8.16 -5.94
N PHE A 82 5.39 8.35 -4.74
CA PHE A 82 5.89 9.32 -3.77
C PHE A 82 7.33 9.01 -3.35
N VAL A 83 7.62 7.74 -3.04
CA VAL A 83 8.98 7.28 -2.71
C VAL A 83 9.95 7.52 -3.86
N LEU A 84 9.58 7.13 -5.09
CA LEU A 84 10.42 7.35 -6.28
C LEU A 84 10.69 8.83 -6.51
N HIS A 85 9.68 9.69 -6.33
CA HIS A 85 9.83 11.13 -6.45
C HIS A 85 10.77 11.71 -5.37
N ARG A 86 10.67 11.24 -4.13
CA ARG A 86 11.59 11.60 -3.03
C ARG A 86 13.03 11.18 -3.35
N VAL A 87 13.22 9.93 -3.79
CA VAL A 87 14.54 9.39 -4.16
C VAL A 87 15.16 10.18 -5.32
N LYS A 88 14.38 10.52 -6.36
CA LYS A 88 14.85 11.38 -7.46
C LYS A 88 15.34 12.73 -6.96
N ARG A 89 14.61 13.36 -6.02
CA ARG A 89 15.02 14.64 -5.43
C ARG A 89 16.30 14.55 -4.61
N ILE A 90 16.55 13.43 -3.94
CA ILE A 90 17.78 13.23 -3.16
C ILE A 90 18.97 13.04 -4.11
N LYS A 91 18.82 12.20 -5.14
CA LYS A 91 19.84 12.02 -6.17
C LYS A 91 20.20 13.33 -6.87
N ALA A 92 19.24 14.21 -7.15
CA ALA A 92 19.51 15.50 -7.79
C ALA A 92 20.27 16.50 -6.90
N LYS A 93 20.38 16.25 -5.59
CA LYS A 93 21.11 17.10 -4.63
C LYS A 93 22.50 16.54 -4.27
N THR A 94 22.81 15.32 -4.69
CA THR A 94 24.08 14.63 -4.41
C THR A 94 24.95 14.71 -5.64
#